data_AF-A0A559S0D7-F1
#
_entry.id   AF-A0A559S0D7-F1
#
_cell.length_a   1.000
_cell.length_b   1.000
_cell.length_c   1.000
_cell.angle_alpha   90.00
_cell.angle_beta   90.00
_cell.angle_gamma   90.00
#
_symmetry.space_group_name_H-M   'P 1'
#
loop_
_entity.id
_entity.type
_entity.pdbx_description
1 polymer ?
#
loop_
_entity_poly.entity_id
_entity_poly.type
_entity_poly.pdbx_seq_one_letter_code
_entity_poly.pdbx_strand_id
1 'polypeptide(L)'
;MTLPNVITHYKKKDTLEYDCEIEIVFDKLVIKDRKYKKNKHFSKNVSLQQAQSDDGPINHTTRVYGFVFQNIKERKLRWGIKMKVNANSNKCKLTNNVFKGKLISKSINNTVSGDESAISRKYKELHGKPLLREKEMVEKVVKQVYKKIKFQFKKHS
;
A
#
# COMPACT_ATOMS: atom_id res chain seq x y z
N MET A 1 17.73 0.65 -11.61
CA MET A 1 18.17 1.94 -11.06
C MET A 1 18.74 1.69 -9.67
N THR A 2 20.04 1.92 -9.47
CA THR A 2 20.73 1.84 -8.18
C THR A 2 20.66 3.24 -7.57
N LEU A 3 19.98 3.39 -6.43
CA LEU A 3 19.94 4.69 -5.76
C LEU A 3 21.28 4.92 -5.04
N PRO A 4 21.80 6.15 -5.03
CA PRO A 4 23.06 6.48 -4.37
C PRO A 4 22.97 6.18 -2.87
N ASN A 5 24.09 5.85 -2.25
CA ASN A 5 24.21 5.83 -0.80
C ASN A 5 23.88 7.24 -0.27
N VAL A 6 22.74 7.38 0.40
CA VAL A 6 22.35 8.63 1.05
C VAL A 6 22.84 8.59 2.49
N ILE A 7 24.03 9.12 2.74
CA ILE A 7 24.56 9.31 4.08
C ILE A 7 23.90 10.58 4.65
N THR A 8 23.07 10.41 5.69
CA THR A 8 22.44 11.55 6.38
C THR A 8 23.14 11.74 7.73
N HIS A 9 23.93 12.80 7.87
CA HIS A 9 24.56 13.16 9.15
C HIS A 9 23.56 13.94 10.02
N TYR A 10 23.19 13.38 11.17
CA TYR A 10 22.43 14.13 12.19
C TYR A 10 23.42 14.83 13.14
N LYS A 11 23.51 16.16 13.09
CA LYS A 11 24.38 16.99 13.93
C LYS A 11 23.55 17.72 14.99
N LYS A 12 23.72 17.38 16.28
CA LYS A 12 23.27 18.23 17.39
C LYS A 12 24.51 18.94 17.92
N LYS A 13 24.54 20.28 17.82
CA LYS A 13 25.73 21.10 18.02
C LYS A 13 25.71 21.66 19.43
N ASP A 14 26.54 21.10 20.30
CA ASP A 14 27.15 21.76 21.47
C ASP A 14 28.31 20.84 21.90
N THR A 15 29.54 21.38 21.93
CA THR A 15 30.83 20.73 22.29
C THR A 15 31.58 19.90 21.23
N LEU A 16 32.92 20.01 21.28
CA LEU A 16 33.93 19.56 20.30
C LEU A 16 34.24 18.05 20.32
N GLU A 17 33.54 17.26 21.13
CA GLU A 17 33.64 15.79 21.16
C GLU A 17 32.30 15.17 20.76
N TYR A 18 32.31 14.34 19.72
CA TYR A 18 31.09 13.72 19.19
C TYR A 18 30.68 12.50 20.04
N ASP A 19 29.59 12.62 20.79
CA ASP A 19 29.07 11.50 21.60
C ASP A 19 28.50 10.35 20.74
N CYS A 20 27.99 10.62 19.52
CA CYS A 20 27.44 9.57 18.65
C CYS A 20 27.29 9.96 17.16
N GLU A 21 27.84 9.14 16.26
CA GLU A 21 27.64 9.18 14.81
C GLU A 21 26.73 8.03 14.36
N ILE A 22 25.80 8.32 13.43
CA ILE A 22 24.85 7.32 12.94
C ILE A 22 24.92 7.27 11.41
N GLU A 23 25.37 6.13 10.89
CA GLU A 23 25.36 5.82 9.47
C GLU A 23 24.06 5.10 9.12
N ILE A 24 23.31 5.62 8.16
CA ILE A 24 22.09 4.96 7.64
C ILE A 24 22.41 4.49 6.23
N VAL A 25 22.48 3.17 6.05
CA VAL A 25 22.74 2.53 4.76
C VAL A 25 21.44 1.97 4.22
N PHE A 26 21.04 2.38 3.02
CA PHE A 26 19.89 1.80 2.33
C PHE A 26 20.32 0.54 1.56
N ASP A 27 19.62 -0.56 1.80
CA ASP A 27 19.69 -1.72 0.92
C ASP A 27 19.15 -1.34 -0.46
N LYS A 28 19.54 -2.11 -1.49
CA LYS A 28 19.03 -1.94 -2.85
C LYS A 28 17.50 -1.88 -2.85
N LEU A 29 16.97 -0.75 -3.30
CA LEU A 29 15.53 -0.55 -3.47
C LEU A 29 15.07 -1.33 -4.70
N VAL A 30 14.15 -2.26 -4.49
CA VAL A 30 13.62 -3.12 -5.56
C VAL A 30 12.17 -2.76 -5.82
N ILE A 31 11.91 -2.20 -7.00
CA ILE A 31 10.57 -1.93 -7.51
C ILE A 31 10.19 -3.06 -8.47
N LYS A 32 9.01 -3.65 -8.27
CA LYS A 32 8.45 -4.67 -9.14
C LYS A 32 7.03 -4.28 -9.53
N ASP A 33 6.76 -4.33 -10.83
CA ASP A 33 5.43 -4.18 -11.37
C ASP A 33 4.81 -5.56 -11.62
N ARG A 34 3.51 -5.66 -11.36
CA ARG A 34 2.71 -6.85 -11.64
C ARG A 34 1.38 -6.42 -12.23
N LYS A 35 0.93 -7.12 -13.27
CA LYS A 35 -0.42 -7.00 -13.80
C LYS A 35 -1.11 -8.36 -13.68
N TYR A 36 -2.36 -8.36 -13.25
CA TYR A 36 -3.17 -9.56 -13.18
C TYR A 36 -4.66 -9.24 -13.31
N LYS A 37 -5.44 -10.24 -13.73
CA LYS A 37 -6.88 -10.14 -13.88
C LYS A 37 -7.56 -10.90 -12.73
N LYS A 38 -8.70 -10.38 -12.27
CA LYS A 38 -9.59 -11.07 -11.33
C LYS A 38 -11.02 -10.94 -11.80
N ASN A 39 -11.77 -12.03 -11.76
CA ASN A 39 -13.17 -12.03 -12.10
C ASN A 39 -13.98 -12.23 -10.82
N LYS A 40 -15.06 -11.47 -10.68
CA LYS A 40 -16.01 -11.61 -9.57
C LYS A 40 -17.40 -11.78 -10.13
N HIS A 41 -18.10 -12.79 -9.64
CA HIS A 41 -19.46 -13.09 -10.04
C HIS A 41 -20.40 -12.68 -8.90
N PHE A 42 -21.52 -12.09 -9.27
CA PHE A 42 -22.57 -11.66 -8.38
C PHE A 42 -23.87 -12.27 -8.85
N SER A 43 -24.72 -12.67 -7.90
CA SER A 43 -26.06 -13.11 -8.20
C SER A 43 -27.01 -12.52 -7.18
N LYS A 44 -28.18 -12.08 -7.63
CA LYS A 44 -29.22 -11.52 -6.78
C LYS A 44 -30.57 -12.09 -7.21
N ASN A 45 -31.42 -12.39 -6.25
CA ASN A 45 -32.81 -12.72 -6.52
C ASN A 45 -33.60 -11.42 -6.61
N VAL A 46 -34.34 -11.24 -7.70
CA VAL A 46 -35.22 -10.10 -7.95
C VAL A 46 -36.64 -10.60 -8.09
N SER A 47 -37.58 -9.94 -7.42
CA SER A 47 -39.01 -10.20 -7.62
C SER A 47 -39.45 -9.48 -8.89
N LEU A 48 -40.02 -10.22 -9.84
CA LEU A 48 -40.76 -9.62 -10.94
C LEU A 48 -42.07 -9.07 -10.38
N GLN A 49 -42.49 -7.89 -10.83
CA GLN A 49 -43.76 -7.30 -10.40
C GLN A 49 -44.91 -8.28 -10.66
N GLN A 50 -45.87 -8.28 -9.73
CA GLN A 50 -47.04 -9.17 -9.72
C GLN A 50 -47.72 -9.18 -11.07
N ALA A 51 -47.80 -10.34 -11.72
CA ALA A 51 -48.87 -10.59 -12.66
C ALA A 51 -50.13 -10.87 -11.83
N GLN A 52 -51.20 -10.10 -12.04
CA GLN A 52 -52.52 -10.47 -11.52
C GLN A 52 -52.96 -11.75 -12.24
N SER A 53 -53.05 -12.84 -11.49
CA SER A 53 -53.74 -14.05 -11.91
C SER A 53 -55.05 -14.16 -11.13
N ASP A 54 -56.05 -14.83 -11.69
CA ASP A 54 -57.38 -14.99 -11.07
C ASP A 54 -57.33 -15.67 -9.68
N ASP A 55 -56.23 -16.35 -9.33
CA ASP A 55 -55.99 -17.03 -8.04
C ASP A 55 -55.13 -16.22 -7.02
N GLY A 56 -54.88 -14.94 -7.29
CA GLY A 56 -54.14 -14.04 -6.40
C GLY A 56 -52.69 -13.74 -6.83
N PRO A 57 -51.93 -12.97 -6.02
CA PRO A 57 -50.61 -12.49 -6.41
C PRO A 57 -49.54 -13.59 -6.33
N ILE A 58 -49.02 -14.02 -7.49
CA ILE A 58 -47.89 -14.94 -7.56
C ILE A 58 -46.59 -14.13 -7.57
N ASN A 59 -45.78 -14.26 -6.52
CA ASN A 59 -44.45 -13.66 -6.47
C ASN A 59 -43.45 -14.52 -7.26
N HIS A 60 -43.20 -14.15 -8.52
CA HIS A 60 -42.13 -14.75 -9.29
C HIS A 60 -40.78 -14.14 -8.89
N THR A 61 -39.91 -14.98 -8.32
CA THR A 61 -38.53 -14.61 -8.02
C THR A 61 -37.61 -15.13 -9.12
N THR A 62 -36.89 -14.25 -9.81
CA THR A 62 -35.89 -14.63 -10.80
C THR A 62 -34.50 -14.33 -10.28
N ARG A 63 -33.54 -15.21 -10.57
CA ARG A 63 -32.13 -14.99 -10.24
C ARG A 63 -31.41 -14.30 -11.39
N VAL A 64 -30.87 -13.12 -11.11
CA VAL A 64 -30.06 -12.35 -12.07
C VAL A 64 -28.58 -12.43 -11.72
N TYR A 65 -27.73 -12.32 -12.74
CA TYR A 65 -26.29 -12.49 -12.63
C TYR A 65 -25.54 -11.29 -13.19
N GLY A 66 -24.54 -10.83 -12.45
CA GLY A 66 -23.66 -9.76 -12.86
C GLY A 66 -22.19 -10.14 -12.67
N PHE A 67 -21.33 -9.65 -13.54
CA PHE A 67 -19.91 -9.99 -13.57
C PHE A 67 -19.04 -8.73 -13.54
N VAL A 68 -17.97 -8.78 -12.76
CA VAL A 68 -16.96 -7.72 -12.69
C VAL A 68 -15.59 -8.29 -13.06
N PHE A 69 -15.05 -7.78 -14.15
CA PHE A 69 -13.70 -8.07 -14.61
C PHE A 69 -12.75 -6.99 -14.10
N GLN A 70 -11.82 -7.36 -13.22
CA GLN A 70 -10.87 -6.45 -12.60
C GLN A 70 -9.52 -6.57 -13.30
N ASN A 71 -9.07 -5.50 -13.95
CA ASN A 71 -7.71 -5.35 -14.43
C ASN A 71 -6.87 -4.64 -13.36
N ILE A 72 -6.02 -5.39 -12.66
CA ILE A 72 -5.26 -4.89 -11.51
C ILE A 72 -3.81 -4.68 -11.93
N LYS A 73 -3.34 -3.44 -11.81
CA LYS A 73 -1.91 -3.09 -11.91
C LYS A 73 -1.40 -2.82 -10.49
N GLU A 74 -0.31 -3.47 -10.11
CA GLU A 74 0.31 -3.35 -8.79
C GLU A 74 1.79 -2.99 -8.94
N ARG A 75 2.25 -1.99 -8.21
CA ARG A 75 3.67 -1.64 -8.09
C ARG A 75 4.10 -1.83 -6.64
N LYS A 76 5.12 -2.65 -6.44
CA LYS A 76 5.63 -3.02 -5.12
C LYS A 76 7.09 -2.60 -4.99
N LEU A 77 7.37 -1.72 -4.03
CA LEU A 77 8.71 -1.31 -3.64
C LEU A 77 9.07 -2.04 -2.34
N ARG A 78 10.18 -2.78 -2.33
CA ARG A 78 10.78 -3.35 -1.12
C ARG A 78 12.00 -2.54 -0.72
N TRP A 79 12.13 -2.28 0.57
CA TRP A 79 13.23 -1.50 1.12
C TRP A 79 13.78 -2.14 2.38
N GLY A 80 15.06 -1.90 2.61
CA GLY A 80 15.80 -2.23 3.82
C GLY A 80 16.73 -1.08 4.16
N ILE A 81 16.92 -0.81 5.45
CA ILE A 81 17.97 0.09 5.92
C ILE A 81 18.71 -0.59 7.08
N LYS A 82 20.01 -0.37 7.13
CA LYS A 82 20.87 -0.73 8.24
C LYS A 82 21.37 0.56 8.88
N MET A 83 21.06 0.73 10.16
CA MET A 83 21.57 1.82 10.97
C MET A 83 22.79 1.30 11.72
N LYS A 84 23.95 1.90 11.48
CA LYS A 84 25.17 1.68 12.27
C LYS A 84 25.40 2.88 13.17
N VAL A 85 25.69 2.62 14.43
CA VAL A 85 25.93 3.63 15.45
C VAL A 85 27.39 3.52 15.86
N ASN A 86 28.17 4.57 15.60
CA ASN A 86 29.53 4.71 16.07
C ASN A 86 29.50 5.69 17.25
N ALA A 87 29.80 5.23 18.45
CA ALA A 87 29.82 6.06 19.64
C ALA A 87 31.25 6.16 20.17
N ASN A 88 31.72 7.38 20.41
CA ASN A 88 33.02 7.61 21.04
C ASN A 88 32.91 7.69 22.58
N SER A 89 31.69 7.67 23.13
CA SER A 89 31.42 7.70 24.58
C SER A 89 30.29 6.74 24.98
N ASN A 90 30.25 6.35 26.26
CA ASN A 90 29.19 5.51 26.85
C ASN A 90 27.80 6.19 26.91
N LYS A 91 27.65 7.41 26.39
CA LYS A 91 26.39 8.17 26.42
C LYS A 91 25.44 7.80 25.29
N CYS A 92 25.88 7.07 24.27
CA CYS A 92 24.99 6.67 23.18
C CYS A 92 24.22 5.38 23.49
N LYS A 93 22.94 5.53 23.87
CA LYS A 93 22.02 4.41 24.14
C LYS A 93 21.42 3.77 22.86
N LEU A 94 21.79 4.27 21.68
CA LEU A 94 21.25 3.76 20.42
C LEU A 94 22.02 2.54 19.96
N THR A 95 21.30 1.53 19.52
CA THR A 95 21.87 0.29 19.02
C THR A 95 21.75 0.19 17.51
N ASN A 96 22.66 -0.59 16.92
CA ASN A 96 22.57 -1.00 15.53
C ASN A 96 21.23 -1.66 15.27
N ASN A 97 20.55 -1.24 14.21
CA ASN A 97 19.21 -1.73 13.90
C ASN A 97 19.03 -1.92 12.40
N VAL A 98 18.22 -2.92 12.04
CA VAL A 98 17.86 -3.20 10.65
C VAL A 98 16.36 -3.05 10.51
N PHE A 99 15.91 -2.17 9.61
CA PHE A 99 14.50 -2.03 9.29
C PHE A 99 14.25 -2.50 7.88
N LYS A 100 13.21 -3.30 7.71
CA LYS A 100 12.71 -3.71 6.38
C LYS A 100 11.27 -3.28 6.22
N GLY A 101 10.85 -3.08 4.97
CA GLY A 101 9.49 -2.69 4.66
C GLY A 101 9.12 -2.89 3.20
N LYS A 102 7.82 -2.71 2.94
CA LYS A 102 7.25 -2.74 1.59
C LYS A 102 6.22 -1.64 1.44
N LEU A 103 6.21 -0.99 0.28
CA LEU A 103 5.16 -0.09 -0.16
C LEU A 103 4.48 -0.70 -1.38
N ILE A 104 3.14 -0.76 -1.37
CA ILE A 104 2.35 -1.33 -2.47
C ILE A 104 1.39 -0.25 -2.97
N SER A 105 1.48 0.08 -4.25
CA SER A 105 0.51 0.90 -4.97
C SER A 105 -0.31 0.00 -5.87
N LYS A 106 -1.63 0.20 -5.91
CA LYS A 106 -2.55 -0.55 -6.76
C LYS A 106 -3.43 0.41 -7.54
N SER A 107 -3.60 0.10 -8.82
CA SER A 107 -4.62 0.69 -9.68
C SER A 107 -5.50 -0.45 -10.17
N ILE A 108 -6.81 -0.26 -10.04
CA ILE A 108 -7.82 -1.27 -10.36
C ILE A 108 -8.77 -0.63 -11.36
N ASN A 109 -8.89 -1.21 -12.55
CA ASN A 109 -9.92 -0.84 -13.49
C ASN A 109 -10.95 -1.97 -13.55
N ASN A 110 -12.22 -1.64 -13.28
CA ASN A 110 -13.31 -2.59 -13.32
C ASN A 110 -14.07 -2.43 -14.63
N THR A 111 -14.39 -3.56 -15.27
CA THR A 111 -15.37 -3.63 -16.35
C THR A 111 -16.54 -4.47 -15.87
N VAL A 112 -17.74 -3.95 -16.06
CA VAL A 112 -18.98 -4.56 -15.58
C VAL A 112 -19.72 -5.18 -16.76
N SER A 113 -20.42 -6.30 -16.54
CA SER A 113 -21.30 -6.93 -17.54
C SER A 113 -22.42 -7.73 -16.88
N GLY A 114 -23.46 -8.07 -17.64
CA GLY A 114 -24.64 -8.77 -17.15
C GLY A 114 -25.61 -7.82 -16.45
N ASP A 115 -26.39 -8.35 -15.50
CA ASP A 115 -27.32 -7.55 -14.70
C ASP A 115 -26.57 -6.78 -13.61
N GLU A 116 -26.41 -5.48 -13.85
CA GLU A 116 -25.73 -4.61 -12.91
C GLU A 116 -26.45 -4.50 -11.56
N SER A 117 -27.76 -4.72 -11.46
CA SER A 117 -28.50 -4.66 -10.20
C SER A 117 -28.03 -5.72 -9.19
N ALA A 118 -27.43 -6.82 -9.68
CA ALA A 118 -26.79 -7.83 -8.85
C ALA A 118 -25.44 -7.37 -8.26
N ILE A 119 -24.83 -6.33 -8.84
CA ILE A 119 -23.46 -5.92 -8.55
C ILE A 119 -23.44 -4.80 -7.52
N SER A 120 -22.63 -4.98 -6.47
CA SER A 120 -22.48 -3.96 -5.42
C SER A 120 -21.92 -2.65 -6.00
N ARG A 121 -22.49 -1.51 -5.56
CA ARG A 121 -22.12 -0.14 -5.97
C ARG A 121 -20.61 0.12 -5.93
N LYS A 122 -19.92 -0.43 -4.93
CA LYS A 122 -18.45 -0.33 -4.78
C LYS A 122 -17.65 -0.89 -5.96
N TYR A 123 -18.23 -1.69 -6.86
CA TYR A 123 -17.54 -2.18 -8.05
C TYR A 123 -17.86 -1.38 -9.30
N LYS A 124 -19.00 -0.67 -9.32
CA LYS A 124 -19.47 0.15 -10.44
C LYS A 124 -18.79 1.51 -10.49
N GLU A 125 -18.62 2.13 -9.33
CA GLU A 125 -18.10 3.51 -9.23
C GLU A 125 -16.58 3.59 -9.10
N LEU A 126 -15.90 2.44 -9.02
CA LEU A 126 -14.50 2.37 -8.63
C LEU A 126 -13.59 2.53 -9.83
N HIS A 127 -13.35 3.77 -10.22
CA HIS A 127 -12.17 4.13 -11.02
C HIS A 127 -10.96 4.14 -10.10
N GLY A 128 -10.10 3.12 -10.24
CA GLY A 128 -8.93 2.98 -9.38
C GLY A 128 -7.99 4.19 -9.48
N LYS A 129 -7.42 4.59 -8.34
CA LYS A 129 -6.37 5.62 -8.31
C LYS A 129 -5.23 5.23 -9.27
N PRO A 130 -4.59 6.21 -9.93
CA PRO A 130 -3.42 5.91 -10.75
C PRO A 130 -2.33 5.27 -9.90
N LEU A 131 -1.53 4.42 -10.53
CA LEU A 131 -0.34 3.88 -9.88
C LEU A 131 0.61 5.03 -9.52
N LEU A 132 1.18 4.95 -8.32
CA LEU A 132 2.24 5.88 -7.92
C LEU A 132 3.43 5.73 -8.87
N ARG A 133 3.99 6.86 -9.30
CA ARG A 133 5.27 6.89 -10.02
C ARG A 133 6.38 6.39 -9.10
N GLU A 134 7.46 5.89 -9.67
CA GLU A 134 8.58 5.36 -8.89
C GLU A 134 9.15 6.40 -7.92
N LYS A 135 9.33 7.65 -8.40
CA LYS A 135 9.76 8.78 -7.56
C LYS A 135 8.85 9.00 -6.35
N GLU A 136 7.54 9.02 -6.55
CA GLU A 136 6.56 9.19 -5.45
C GLU A 136 6.62 8.04 -4.44
N MET A 137 6.89 6.81 -4.92
CA MET A 137 7.08 5.67 -4.02
C MET A 137 8.35 5.80 -3.19
N VAL A 138 9.45 6.22 -3.80
CA VAL A 138 10.72 6.48 -3.11
C VAL A 138 10.53 7.56 -2.05
N GLU A 139 9.90 8.69 -2.40
CA GLU A 139 9.63 9.78 -1.45
C GLU A 139 8.79 9.32 -0.26
N LYS A 140 7.74 8.52 -0.50
CA LYS A 140 6.92 7.94 0.59
C LYS A 140 7.73 7.00 1.48
N VAL A 141 8.62 6.20 0.89
CA VAL A 141 9.50 5.29 1.65
C VAL A 141 10.50 6.06 2.49
N VAL A 142 11.14 7.08 1.94
CA VAL A 142 12.04 7.97 2.68
C VAL A 142 11.32 8.59 3.88
N LYS A 143 10.09 9.10 3.69
CA LYS A 143 9.26 9.61 4.80
C LYS A 143 8.95 8.54 5.86
N GLN A 144 8.68 7.30 5.45
CA GLN A 144 8.45 6.18 6.39
C GLN A 144 9.71 5.82 7.17
N VAL A 145 10.87 5.81 6.50
CA VAL A 145 12.17 5.55 7.10
C VAL A 145 12.50 6.60 8.16
N TYR A 146 12.38 7.88 7.83
CA TYR A 146 12.59 8.97 8.80
C TYR A 146 11.67 8.85 10.02
N LYS A 147 10.39 8.50 9.83
CA LYS A 147 9.46 8.27 10.95
C LYS A 147 9.91 7.11 11.84
N LYS A 148 10.37 6.00 11.25
CA LYS A 148 10.88 4.85 12.04
C LYS A 148 12.12 5.21 12.84
N ILE A 149 13.07 5.91 12.21
CA ILE A 149 14.30 6.35 12.86
C ILE A 149 13.95 7.32 14.02
N LYS A 150 13.11 8.33 13.77
CA LYS A 150 12.66 9.29 14.80
C LYS A 150 11.97 8.61 15.99
N PHE A 151 11.19 7.55 15.75
CA PHE A 151 10.54 6.80 16.82
C PHE A 151 11.55 6.09 17.71
N GLN A 152 12.63 5.54 17.16
CA GLN A 152 13.70 4.91 17.96
C GLN A 152 14.39 5.91 18.88
N PHE A 153 14.68 7.13 18.38
CA PHE A 153 15.24 8.19 19.21
C PHE A 153 14.35 8.55 20.41
N LYS A 154 13.03 8.58 20.23
CA LYS A 154 12.07 8.87 21.31
C LYS A 154 11.96 7.75 22.34
N LYS A 155 12.19 6.49 21.97
CA LYS A 155 12.09 5.35 22.89
C LYS A 155 13.28 5.28 23.87
N HIS A 156 14.38 5.92 23.52
CA HIS A 156 15.64 5.90 24.29
C HIS A 156 16.03 7.27 24.87
N SER A 157 15.15 8.28 24.76
CA SER A 157 15.23 9.55 25.49
C SER A 157 14.40 9.45 26.76
#